data_AF-A0A1S8CAS9-F1
#
_entry.id   AF-A0A1S8CAS9-F1
#
_cell.length_a   1.000
_cell.length_b   1.000
_cell.length_c   1.000
_cell.angle_alpha   90.00
_cell.angle_beta   90.00
_cell.angle_gamma   90.00
#
_symmetry.space_group_name_H-M   'P 1'
#
loop_
_entity.id
_entity.type
_entity.pdbx_description
1 polymer ?
#
loop_
_entity_poly.entity_id
_entity_poly.type
_entity_poly.pdbx_seq_one_letter_code
_entity_poly.pdbx_strand_id
1 'polypeptide(L)'
;EGGNPDDGGQGEGDQPQAEEPVDAGPIEQAPAPVAVDAFDRTVDGGLGEAGLGGAWTASAGSSRQSVTPGAAELRLDGAGQNTGSFLGGVVLADADVRTAFSLSSMPTGSGTYVYVTGRRTQAGEEYRVRVRVMADGRVALALSRLSGGSEAFPGGESIVPGLTYTAGGVLHVRVQVAGVGTTEIRATAWADGQTEPATPTITRTDSSAELQVTGSVGLTVHRPGTSTERRPSGSPGSRLRRSPERWRGRFGRPSACPEGVRFTAHPL
;
A
#
# COMPACT_ATOMS: atom_id res chain seq x y z
N GLU A 1 55.54 -69.93 -16.84
CA GLU A 1 56.65 -68.97 -17.12
C GLU A 1 56.79 -68.88 -18.63
N GLY A 2 56.82 -67.74 -19.29
CA GLY A 2 56.79 -66.33 -18.88
C GLY A 2 56.86 -65.47 -20.16
N GLY A 3 56.61 -64.17 -20.01
CA GLY A 3 57.03 -63.14 -20.96
C GLY A 3 55.95 -62.60 -21.88
N ASN A 4 55.32 -61.49 -21.47
CA ASN A 4 55.03 -60.39 -22.38
C ASN A 4 56.34 -59.60 -22.62
N PRO A 5 56.51 -58.94 -23.76
CA PRO A 5 56.31 -57.48 -23.73
C PRO A 5 55.68 -56.88 -25.02
N ASP A 6 54.93 -55.79 -24.80
CA ASP A 6 54.86 -54.48 -25.48
C ASP A 6 55.43 -54.36 -26.91
N ASP A 7 54.84 -53.62 -27.86
CA ASP A 7 54.37 -52.22 -27.78
C ASP A 7 53.71 -51.84 -29.11
N GLY A 8 52.91 -50.76 -29.14
CA GLY A 8 52.57 -50.05 -30.38
C GLY A 8 51.09 -49.78 -30.64
N GLY A 9 50.48 -48.91 -29.85
CA GLY A 9 49.17 -48.32 -30.15
C GLY A 9 49.21 -47.28 -31.28
N GLN A 10 48.04 -47.00 -31.87
CA GLN A 10 47.60 -45.66 -32.26
C GLN A 10 46.14 -45.68 -32.75
N GLY A 11 45.29 -44.86 -32.13
CA GLY A 11 44.12 -44.27 -32.77
C GLY A 11 42.74 -44.61 -32.23
N GLU A 12 42.49 -44.50 -30.91
CA GLU A 12 41.11 -44.36 -30.43
C GLU A 12 40.78 -42.85 -30.37
N GLY A 13 39.81 -42.43 -31.17
CA GLY A 13 39.42 -41.03 -31.30
C GLY A 13 38.90 -40.45 -29.99
N ASP A 14 39.34 -39.22 -29.73
CA ASP A 14 38.71 -38.31 -28.78
C ASP A 14 37.29 -38.00 -29.32
N GLN A 15 36.30 -38.77 -28.89
CA GLN A 15 34.90 -38.41 -29.08
C GLN A 15 34.58 -37.33 -28.04
N PRO A 16 34.16 -36.12 -28.45
CA PRO A 16 33.65 -35.15 -27.49
C PRO A 16 32.43 -35.76 -26.81
N GLN A 17 32.55 -35.99 -25.50
CA GLN A 17 31.45 -36.38 -24.65
C GLN A 17 30.36 -35.32 -24.80
N ALA A 18 29.26 -35.68 -25.45
CA ALA A 18 28.09 -34.83 -25.53
C ALA A 18 27.67 -34.50 -24.09
N GLU A 19 27.83 -33.23 -23.70
CA GLU A 19 27.27 -32.73 -22.45
C GLU A 19 25.75 -32.96 -22.53
N GLU A 20 25.25 -33.90 -21.73
CA GLU A 20 23.81 -34.06 -21.57
C GLU A 20 23.22 -32.71 -21.16
N PRO A 21 22.15 -32.24 -21.81
CA PRO A 21 21.54 -30.99 -21.41
C PRO A 21 21.08 -31.13 -19.97
N VAL A 22 21.69 -30.35 -19.07
CA VAL A 22 21.25 -30.22 -17.69
C VAL A 22 19.77 -29.81 -17.73
N ASP A 23 18.91 -30.70 -17.26
CA ASP A 23 17.48 -30.45 -17.07
C ASP A 23 17.35 -29.35 -16.00
N ALA A 24 17.30 -28.10 -16.46
CA ALA A 24 16.98 -26.97 -15.61
C ALA A 24 15.53 -27.18 -15.18
N GLY A 25 15.36 -27.68 -13.96
CA GLY A 25 14.04 -27.94 -13.37
C GLY A 25 13.11 -26.73 -13.52
N PRO A 26 11.78 -26.93 -13.47
CA PRO A 26 10.82 -25.90 -13.82
C PRO A 26 11.10 -24.59 -13.10
N ILE A 27 11.50 -23.56 -13.85
CA ILE A 27 11.56 -22.19 -13.37
C ILE A 27 10.14 -21.79 -12.96
N GLU A 28 9.89 -21.69 -11.66
CA GLU A 28 8.59 -21.29 -11.11
C GLU A 28 8.30 -19.85 -11.51
N GLN A 29 7.58 -19.69 -12.63
CA GLN A 29 7.23 -18.39 -13.18
C GLN A 29 6.27 -17.69 -12.22
N ALA A 30 6.63 -16.50 -11.76
CA ALA A 30 5.74 -15.68 -10.95
C ALA A 30 4.40 -15.48 -11.69
N PRO A 31 3.26 -15.53 -10.99
CA PRO A 31 1.96 -15.39 -11.63
C PRO A 31 1.87 -14.06 -12.38
N ALA A 32 1.30 -14.10 -13.58
CA ALA A 32 1.12 -12.90 -14.39
C ALA A 32 0.27 -11.86 -13.63
N PRO A 33 0.61 -10.56 -13.70
CA PRO A 33 -0.19 -9.54 -13.04
C PRO A 33 -1.56 -9.44 -13.72
N VAL A 34 -2.59 -9.15 -12.93
CA VAL A 34 -3.97 -8.94 -13.40
C VAL A 34 -4.38 -7.47 -13.44
N ALA A 35 -3.54 -6.60 -12.88
CA ALA A 35 -3.67 -5.15 -12.93
C ALA A 35 -2.28 -4.52 -12.90
N VAL A 36 -2.04 -3.57 -13.80
CA VAL A 36 -0.80 -2.80 -13.90
C VAL A 36 -1.15 -1.42 -14.38
N ASP A 37 -0.63 -0.40 -13.70
CA ASP A 37 -0.76 0.97 -14.16
C ASP A 37 0.54 1.74 -13.97
N ALA A 38 1.18 2.06 -15.09
CA ALA A 38 2.37 2.91 -15.10
C ALA A 38 2.03 4.41 -15.09
N PHE A 39 0.75 4.76 -15.26
CA PHE A 39 0.26 6.14 -15.31
C PHE A 39 0.87 6.97 -16.46
N ASP A 40 1.18 6.36 -17.60
CA ASP A 40 1.82 6.99 -18.78
C ASP A 40 0.89 7.90 -19.61
N ARG A 41 -0.17 8.41 -19.00
CA ARG A 41 -1.24 9.18 -19.65
C ARG A 41 -1.41 10.55 -19.02
N THR A 42 -2.25 11.38 -19.64
CA THR A 42 -2.71 12.64 -19.05
C THR A 42 -4.22 12.59 -18.85
N VAL A 43 -4.66 12.76 -17.61
CA VAL A 43 -6.08 12.74 -17.22
C VAL A 43 -6.30 13.83 -16.19
N ASP A 44 -7.41 14.56 -16.31
CA ASP A 44 -7.91 15.45 -15.27
C ASP A 44 -9.29 14.97 -14.81
N GLY A 45 -9.58 15.09 -13.51
CA GLY A 45 -10.85 14.65 -12.95
C GLY A 45 -11.01 13.12 -12.79
N GLY A 46 -9.94 12.43 -12.43
CA GLY A 46 -9.93 10.97 -12.22
C GLY A 46 -8.56 10.35 -12.48
N LEU A 47 -8.51 9.02 -12.49
CA LEU A 47 -7.30 8.30 -12.91
C LEU A 47 -7.42 7.73 -14.33
N GLY A 48 -8.59 7.53 -14.91
CA GLY A 48 -8.76 7.00 -16.27
C GLY A 48 -8.55 5.49 -16.37
N GLU A 49 -8.09 4.98 -17.52
CA GLU A 49 -7.89 3.55 -17.78
C GLU A 49 -6.49 3.07 -17.38
N ALA A 50 -6.39 2.01 -16.57
CA ALA A 50 -5.12 1.35 -16.29
C ALA A 50 -4.61 0.60 -17.54
N GLY A 51 -3.28 0.45 -17.65
CA GLY A 51 -2.67 -0.34 -18.73
C GLY A 51 -3.12 -1.80 -18.72
N LEU A 52 -3.41 -2.33 -17.53
CA LEU A 52 -4.08 -3.60 -17.29
C LEU A 52 -4.99 -3.47 -16.07
N GLY A 53 -6.18 -4.08 -16.10
CA GLY A 53 -7.17 -4.04 -15.01
C GLY A 53 -8.36 -3.10 -15.24
N GLY A 54 -8.39 -2.40 -16.37
CA GLY A 54 -9.53 -1.57 -16.82
C GLY A 54 -9.64 -0.20 -16.14
N ALA A 55 -10.84 0.34 -16.13
CA ALA A 55 -11.11 1.70 -15.68
C ALA A 55 -10.95 1.87 -14.17
N TRP A 56 -10.24 2.92 -13.76
CA TRP A 56 -10.31 3.43 -12.39
C TRP A 56 -11.65 4.12 -12.17
N THR A 57 -12.37 3.69 -11.14
CA THR A 57 -13.61 4.31 -10.69
C THR A 57 -13.34 5.12 -9.41
N ALA A 58 -13.67 6.42 -9.45
CA ALA A 58 -13.51 7.28 -8.28
C ALA A 58 -14.52 6.92 -7.18
N SER A 59 -14.02 6.62 -5.98
CA SER A 59 -14.83 6.41 -4.78
C SER A 59 -15.07 7.72 -4.02
N ALA A 60 -14.17 8.69 -4.14
CA ALA A 60 -14.31 10.03 -3.58
C ALA A 60 -13.43 11.03 -4.33
N GLY A 61 -13.90 12.27 -4.46
CA GLY A 61 -13.06 13.42 -4.83
C GLY A 61 -12.40 13.33 -6.20
N SER A 62 -13.12 12.89 -7.25
CA SER A 62 -12.58 12.75 -8.61
C SER A 62 -11.90 14.02 -9.14
N SER A 63 -12.45 15.21 -8.87
CA SER A 63 -11.84 16.49 -9.26
C SER A 63 -10.51 16.82 -8.56
N ARG A 64 -10.12 16.03 -7.55
CA ARG A 64 -8.81 16.11 -6.88
C ARG A 64 -7.85 15.01 -7.36
N GLN A 65 -8.21 14.30 -8.41
CA GLN A 65 -7.42 13.25 -9.01
C GLN A 65 -7.02 13.68 -10.41
N SER A 66 -5.77 13.43 -10.75
CA SER A 66 -5.25 13.64 -12.08
C SER A 66 -4.14 12.65 -12.34
N VAL A 67 -3.77 12.51 -13.61
CA VAL A 67 -2.60 11.76 -14.04
C VAL A 67 -1.77 12.67 -14.92
N THR A 68 -0.48 12.72 -14.63
CA THR A 68 0.56 13.21 -15.55
C THR A 68 1.46 12.03 -15.90
N PRO A 69 2.11 12.00 -17.07
CA PRO A 69 2.89 10.83 -17.48
C PRO A 69 3.87 10.36 -16.39
N GLY A 70 3.72 9.11 -15.96
CA GLY A 70 4.50 8.45 -14.92
C GLY A 70 3.96 8.58 -13.49
N ALA A 71 2.90 9.36 -13.25
CA ALA A 71 2.35 9.53 -11.90
C ALA A 71 0.86 9.88 -11.85
N ALA A 72 0.13 9.22 -10.95
CA ALA A 72 -1.18 9.70 -10.47
C ALA A 72 -1.01 10.69 -9.32
N GLU A 73 -1.75 11.79 -9.34
CA GLU A 73 -1.76 12.79 -8.26
C GLU A 73 -3.13 12.84 -7.58
N LEU A 74 -3.14 12.64 -6.26
CA LEU A 74 -4.30 12.72 -5.39
C LEU A 74 -4.12 13.89 -4.41
N ARG A 75 -4.91 14.95 -4.59
CA ARG A 75 -4.81 16.18 -3.78
C ARG A 75 -5.65 16.14 -2.51
N LEU A 76 -5.07 16.67 -1.43
CA LEU A 76 -5.64 16.85 -0.10
C LEU A 76 -5.62 18.33 0.29
N ASP A 77 -6.53 19.09 -0.34
CA ASP A 77 -6.58 20.57 -0.24
C ASP A 77 -6.89 21.09 1.17
N GLY A 78 -7.42 20.25 2.06
CA GLY A 78 -7.79 20.65 3.41
C GLY A 78 -7.89 19.47 4.36
N ALA A 79 -7.84 19.77 5.65
CA ALA A 79 -8.05 18.78 6.71
C ALA A 79 -9.48 18.23 6.66
N GLY A 80 -9.63 16.93 6.93
CA GLY A 80 -10.88 16.19 6.81
C GLY A 80 -11.15 15.64 5.41
N GLN A 81 -10.39 16.05 4.39
CA GLN A 81 -10.64 15.62 3.01
C GLN A 81 -10.05 14.24 2.72
N ASN A 82 -10.73 13.48 1.87
CA ASN A 82 -10.22 12.28 1.24
C ASN A 82 -10.39 12.35 -0.29
N THR A 83 -9.65 11.51 -1.01
CA THR A 83 -9.88 11.22 -2.43
C THR A 83 -9.33 9.82 -2.72
N GLY A 84 -9.95 9.09 -3.63
CA GLY A 84 -9.55 7.72 -3.92
C GLY A 84 -10.29 7.10 -5.11
N SER A 85 -9.71 6.03 -5.62
CA SER A 85 -10.20 5.28 -6.77
C SER A 85 -9.91 3.79 -6.62
N PHE A 86 -10.70 2.95 -7.28
CA PHE A 86 -10.54 1.50 -7.29
C PHE A 86 -10.71 0.94 -8.70
N LEU A 87 -10.14 -0.24 -8.96
CA LEU A 87 -10.26 -0.96 -10.23
C LEU A 87 -11.41 -1.95 -10.16
N GLY A 88 -12.62 -1.50 -10.53
CA GLY A 88 -13.83 -2.33 -10.46
C GLY A 88 -13.84 -3.53 -11.41
N GLY A 89 -13.03 -3.50 -12.48
CA GLY A 89 -12.85 -4.64 -13.39
C GLY A 89 -11.98 -5.76 -12.82
N VAL A 90 -11.26 -5.51 -11.72
CA VAL A 90 -10.45 -6.50 -11.01
C VAL A 90 -11.29 -7.04 -9.86
N VAL A 91 -11.56 -8.34 -9.86
CA VAL A 91 -12.37 -9.01 -8.82
C VAL A 91 -11.69 -10.31 -8.42
N LEU A 92 -11.10 -10.34 -7.24
CA LEU A 92 -10.22 -11.43 -6.77
C LEU A 92 -10.55 -11.82 -5.33
N ALA A 93 -10.36 -13.09 -4.99
CA ALA A 93 -10.33 -13.50 -3.59
C ALA A 93 -9.00 -13.04 -2.98
N ASP A 94 -7.89 -13.43 -3.61
CA ASP A 94 -6.55 -13.14 -3.11
C ASP A 94 -5.91 -12.03 -3.94
N ALA A 95 -5.15 -11.15 -3.30
CA ALA A 95 -4.48 -10.03 -3.95
C ALA A 95 -3.11 -9.77 -3.32
N ASP A 96 -2.10 -9.52 -4.17
CA ASP A 96 -0.80 -8.96 -3.80
C ASP A 96 -0.68 -7.60 -4.50
N VAL A 97 -0.90 -6.53 -3.74
CA VAL A 97 -0.91 -5.15 -4.24
C VAL A 97 0.41 -4.50 -3.89
N ARG A 98 1.15 -4.08 -4.91
CA ARG A 98 2.37 -3.28 -4.78
C ARG A 98 2.13 -1.89 -5.31
N THR A 99 2.57 -0.89 -4.55
CA THR A 99 2.48 0.52 -4.96
C THR A 99 3.64 1.31 -4.37
N ALA A 100 3.91 2.47 -4.95
CA ALA A 100 4.87 3.42 -4.42
C ALA A 100 4.22 4.81 -4.39
N PHE A 101 4.49 5.57 -3.33
CA PHE A 101 3.97 6.93 -3.23
C PHE A 101 4.97 7.90 -2.60
N SER A 102 4.75 9.19 -2.87
CA SER A 102 5.43 10.31 -2.22
C SER A 102 4.42 11.38 -1.81
N LEU A 103 4.74 12.09 -0.74
CA LEU A 103 4.04 13.28 -0.25
C LEU A 103 4.81 14.53 -0.65
N SER A 104 4.11 15.52 -1.20
CA SER A 104 4.69 16.80 -1.63
C SER A 104 5.21 17.67 -0.46
N SER A 105 4.76 17.37 0.75
CA SER A 105 5.14 18.09 1.98
C SER A 105 5.04 17.15 3.19
N MET A 106 5.72 17.49 4.29
CA MET A 106 5.55 16.76 5.53
C MET A 106 4.15 16.97 6.10
N PRO A 107 3.49 15.91 6.61
CA PRO A 107 2.21 16.04 7.27
C PRO A 107 2.28 16.92 8.52
N THR A 108 1.10 17.34 8.98
CA THR A 108 0.94 18.07 10.25
C THR A 108 -0.13 17.36 11.09
N GLY A 109 -0.19 17.66 12.39
CA GLY A 109 -1.24 17.11 13.27
C GLY A 109 -1.20 15.57 13.33
N SER A 110 -2.33 14.93 13.03
CA SER A 110 -2.48 13.46 13.10
C SER A 110 -1.73 12.69 12.01
N GLY A 111 -1.18 13.39 11.02
CA GLY A 111 -0.47 12.81 9.89
C GLY A 111 -1.31 12.76 8.61
N THR A 112 -0.77 12.10 7.59
CA THR A 112 -1.45 11.82 6.32
C THR A 112 -1.60 10.33 6.15
N TYR A 113 -2.77 9.89 5.73
CA TYR A 113 -3.12 8.48 5.62
C TYR A 113 -3.20 8.10 4.15
N VAL A 114 -2.43 7.09 3.77
CA VAL A 114 -2.56 6.40 2.48
C VAL A 114 -3.16 5.03 2.76
N TYR A 115 -4.24 4.70 2.07
CA TYR A 115 -4.92 3.43 2.16
C TYR A 115 -4.68 2.64 0.87
N VAL A 116 -4.07 1.47 1.03
CA VAL A 116 -3.95 0.47 -0.04
C VAL A 116 -5.00 -0.60 0.20
N THR A 117 -5.94 -0.71 -0.72
CA THR A 117 -7.10 -1.61 -0.61
C THR A 117 -6.77 -2.92 -1.30
N GLY A 118 -6.70 -4.01 -0.53
CA GLY A 118 -6.46 -5.34 -1.06
C GLY A 118 -7.75 -6.08 -1.39
N ARG A 119 -8.89 -5.70 -0.77
CA ARG A 119 -10.21 -6.26 -1.10
C ARG A 119 -11.32 -5.25 -0.78
N ARG A 120 -12.08 -4.86 -1.79
CA ARG A 120 -13.31 -4.04 -1.71
C ARG A 120 -14.45 -4.85 -2.29
N THR A 121 -15.40 -5.27 -1.46
CA THR A 121 -16.58 -6.04 -1.92
C THR A 121 -17.70 -5.10 -2.37
N GLN A 122 -17.84 -3.97 -1.68
CA GLN A 122 -18.69 -2.84 -2.07
C GLN A 122 -18.28 -1.57 -1.31
N ALA A 123 -19.02 -0.48 -1.51
CA ALA A 123 -18.77 0.75 -0.79
C ALA A 123 -19.00 0.56 0.72
N GLY A 124 -17.99 0.88 1.53
CA GLY A 124 -18.07 0.73 2.99
C GLY A 124 -17.77 -0.68 3.49
N GLU A 125 -17.32 -1.58 2.61
CA GLU A 125 -16.89 -2.95 2.93
C GLU A 125 -15.53 -3.24 2.30
N GLU A 126 -14.48 -3.05 3.08
CA GLU A 126 -13.11 -3.02 2.56
C GLU A 126 -12.11 -3.56 3.59
N TYR A 127 -11.18 -4.42 3.13
CA TYR A 127 -9.89 -4.62 3.78
C TYR A 127 -8.85 -3.69 3.14
N ARG A 128 -8.36 -2.75 3.94
CA ARG A 128 -7.35 -1.76 3.55
C ARG A 128 -6.20 -1.82 4.52
N VAL A 129 -5.01 -1.47 4.07
CA VAL A 129 -3.90 -1.13 4.96
C VAL A 129 -3.75 0.37 4.99
N ARG A 130 -3.83 0.96 6.18
CA ARG A 130 -3.50 2.36 6.41
C ARG A 130 -2.01 2.49 6.63
N VAL A 131 -1.34 3.24 5.76
CA VAL A 131 0.00 3.80 5.95
C VAL A 131 -0.17 5.21 6.49
N ARG A 132 0.22 5.44 7.75
CA ARG A 132 0.19 6.75 8.39
C ARG A 132 1.58 7.35 8.42
N VAL A 133 1.77 8.44 7.69
CA VAL A 133 2.98 9.27 7.77
C VAL A 133 2.73 10.37 8.79
N MET A 134 3.55 10.43 9.83
CA MET A 134 3.43 11.39 10.93
C MET A 134 4.22 12.67 10.66
N ALA A 135 3.91 13.73 11.42
CA ALA A 135 4.59 15.01 11.31
C ALA A 135 6.10 14.94 11.65
N ASP A 136 6.51 13.96 12.45
CA ASP A 136 7.90 13.70 12.80
C ASP A 136 8.60 12.71 11.84
N GLY A 137 7.95 12.33 10.74
CA GLY A 137 8.48 11.40 9.74
C GLY A 137 8.32 9.93 10.08
N ARG A 138 7.82 9.56 11.28
CA ARG A 138 7.53 8.15 11.56
C ARG A 138 6.42 7.63 10.64
N VAL A 139 6.57 6.39 10.19
CA VAL A 139 5.58 5.68 9.39
C VAL A 139 5.00 4.54 10.22
N ALA A 140 3.68 4.38 10.17
CA ALA A 140 2.99 3.30 10.85
C ALA A 140 1.99 2.60 9.92
N LEU A 141 1.85 1.29 10.09
CA LEU A 141 0.88 0.47 9.36
C LEU A 141 -0.23 -0.01 10.29
N ALA A 142 -1.46 -0.06 9.79
CA ALA A 142 -2.58 -0.68 10.46
C ALA A 142 -3.49 -1.38 9.43
N LEU A 143 -4.02 -2.55 9.78
CA LEU A 143 -5.19 -3.08 9.08
C LEU A 143 -6.37 -2.15 9.38
N SER A 144 -6.97 -1.59 8.34
CA SER A 144 -8.20 -0.81 8.38
C SER A 144 -9.31 -1.63 7.74
N ARG A 145 -10.24 -2.10 8.57
CA ARG A 145 -11.43 -2.82 8.11
C ARG A 145 -12.61 -1.86 8.08
N LEU A 146 -13.22 -1.70 6.91
CA LEU A 146 -14.56 -1.13 6.79
C LEU A 146 -15.60 -2.24 6.73
N SER A 147 -16.62 -2.16 7.57
CA SER A 147 -17.81 -3.03 7.53
C SER A 147 -19.03 -2.20 7.90
N GLY A 148 -20.05 -2.20 7.04
CA GLY A 148 -21.21 -1.31 7.19
C GLY A 148 -20.83 0.17 7.25
N GLY A 149 -19.75 0.58 6.57
CA GLY A 149 -19.22 1.94 6.62
C GLY A 149 -18.48 2.33 7.91
N SER A 150 -18.38 1.43 8.89
CA SER A 150 -17.64 1.65 10.13
C SER A 150 -16.21 1.15 10.04
N GLU A 151 -15.24 2.00 10.37
CA GLU A 151 -13.81 1.67 10.36
C GLU A 151 -13.37 1.09 11.71
N ALA A 152 -12.66 -0.03 11.67
CA ALA A 152 -11.99 -0.64 12.80
C ALA A 152 -10.53 -0.98 12.46
N PHE A 153 -9.70 -1.14 13.49
CA PHE A 153 -8.28 -1.46 13.34
C PHE A 153 -7.90 -2.76 14.06
N PRO A 154 -8.24 -3.95 13.50
CA PRO A 154 -7.91 -5.22 14.13
C PRO A 154 -6.39 -5.36 14.36
N GLY A 155 -6.01 -5.57 15.61
CA GLY A 155 -4.60 -5.65 16.03
C GLY A 155 -3.84 -4.32 15.99
N GLY A 156 -4.54 -3.19 15.91
CA GLY A 156 -4.01 -1.85 16.10
C GLY A 156 -3.01 -1.37 15.04
N GLU A 157 -2.30 -0.30 15.39
CA GLU A 157 -1.25 0.32 14.57
C GLU A 157 0.13 -0.16 15.03
N SER A 158 1.06 -0.33 14.09
CA SER A 158 2.46 -0.72 14.34
C SER A 158 3.42 0.20 13.60
N ILE A 159 4.43 0.73 14.29
CA ILE A 159 5.47 1.55 13.69
C ILE A 159 6.36 0.69 12.80
N VAL A 160 6.72 1.19 11.62
CA VAL A 160 7.72 0.56 10.75
C VAL A 160 9.11 0.80 11.36
N PRO A 161 9.83 -0.22 11.82
CA PRO A 161 11.12 -0.03 12.50
C PRO A 161 12.17 0.57 11.56
N GLY A 162 12.91 1.56 12.05
CA GLY A 162 14.04 2.15 11.31
C GLY A 162 13.65 3.03 10.10
N LEU A 163 12.36 3.22 9.84
CA LEU A 163 11.88 4.04 8.72
C LEU A 163 11.53 5.47 9.19
N THR A 164 12.22 6.45 8.61
CA THR A 164 11.90 7.88 8.75
C THR A 164 11.65 8.47 7.37
N TYR A 165 10.43 8.97 7.17
CA TYR A 165 10.01 9.62 5.94
C TYR A 165 10.39 11.10 5.91
N THR A 166 10.74 11.59 4.73
CA THR A 166 10.95 13.01 4.42
C THR A 166 10.13 13.40 3.19
N ALA A 167 9.71 14.66 3.12
CA ALA A 167 8.93 15.16 1.97
C ALA A 167 9.65 14.90 0.64
N GLY A 168 8.91 14.46 -0.37
CA GLY A 168 9.46 14.03 -1.66
C GLY A 168 10.12 12.64 -1.66
N GLY A 169 10.34 12.01 -0.49
CA GLY A 169 10.78 10.63 -0.42
C GLY A 169 9.76 9.66 -1.00
N VAL A 170 10.23 8.54 -1.54
CA VAL A 170 9.36 7.48 -2.06
C VAL A 170 9.23 6.38 -1.03
N LEU A 171 7.99 6.01 -0.70
CA LEU A 171 7.64 4.86 0.11
C LEU A 171 7.03 3.78 -0.76
N HIS A 172 7.63 2.60 -0.71
CA HIS A 172 7.09 1.38 -1.27
C HIS A 172 6.18 0.71 -0.25
N VAL A 173 5.08 0.16 -0.73
CA VAL A 173 4.10 -0.55 0.09
C VAL A 173 3.69 -1.82 -0.65
N ARG A 174 3.68 -2.93 0.09
CA ARG A 174 3.09 -4.19 -0.35
C ARG A 174 1.99 -4.59 0.62
N VAL A 175 0.84 -4.95 0.07
CA VAL A 175 -0.31 -5.47 0.82
C VAL A 175 -0.73 -6.78 0.22
N GLN A 176 -0.83 -7.81 1.05
CA GLN A 176 -1.27 -9.13 0.65
C GLN A 176 -2.54 -9.48 1.41
N VAL A 177 -3.55 -9.92 0.68
CA VAL A 177 -4.83 -10.40 1.21
C VAL A 177 -5.03 -11.80 0.69
N ALA A 178 -5.23 -12.77 1.58
CA ALA A 178 -5.35 -14.18 1.22
C ALA A 178 -6.42 -14.90 2.03
N GLY A 179 -7.20 -15.76 1.36
CA GLY A 179 -8.18 -16.64 1.98
C GLY A 179 -9.58 -16.05 2.08
N VAL A 180 -10.57 -16.95 2.22
CA VAL A 180 -11.98 -16.65 2.47
C VAL A 180 -12.47 -17.45 3.68
N GLY A 181 -13.45 -16.93 4.42
CA GLY A 181 -13.91 -17.45 5.71
C GLY A 181 -13.06 -16.95 6.88
N THR A 182 -11.74 -16.98 6.74
CA THR A 182 -10.80 -16.17 7.53
C THR A 182 -9.75 -15.62 6.57
N THR A 183 -9.69 -14.29 6.48
CA THR A 183 -8.76 -13.60 5.59
C THR A 183 -7.51 -13.24 6.38
N GLU A 184 -6.34 -13.59 5.85
CA GLU A 184 -5.05 -13.10 6.33
C GLU A 184 -4.64 -11.85 5.55
N ILE A 185 -4.20 -10.82 6.26
CA ILE A 185 -3.70 -9.57 5.69
C ILE A 185 -2.28 -9.32 6.19
N ARG A 186 -1.35 -9.18 5.24
CA ARG A 186 0.05 -8.83 5.50
C ARG A 186 0.37 -7.49 4.87
N ALA A 187 1.19 -6.69 5.54
CA ALA A 187 1.67 -5.46 4.97
C ALA A 187 3.10 -5.12 5.36
N THR A 188 3.82 -4.59 4.39
CA THR A 188 5.20 -4.16 4.49
C THR A 188 5.33 -2.78 3.85
N ALA A 189 6.09 -1.89 4.48
CA ALA A 189 6.46 -0.60 3.90
C ALA A 189 7.94 -0.34 4.11
N TRP A 190 8.60 0.24 3.10
CA TRP A 190 10.03 0.54 3.12
C TRP A 190 10.34 1.77 2.28
N ALA A 191 11.45 2.44 2.59
CA ALA A 191 11.94 3.56 1.79
C ALA A 191 12.53 3.07 0.46
N ASP A 192 12.42 3.89 -0.56
CA ASP A 192 13.14 3.67 -1.81
C ASP A 192 14.67 3.54 -1.58
N GLY A 193 15.31 2.71 -2.40
CA GLY A 193 16.71 2.30 -2.23
C GLY A 193 16.97 1.31 -1.08
N GLN A 194 15.95 0.89 -0.31
CA GLN A 194 16.05 -0.23 0.63
C GLN A 194 15.40 -1.50 0.03
N THR A 195 15.93 -2.66 0.40
CA THR A 195 15.31 -3.95 0.06
C THR A 195 14.00 -4.14 0.82
N GLU A 196 12.98 -4.72 0.17
CA GLU A 196 11.75 -5.14 0.86
C GLU A 196 12.10 -6.04 2.06
N PRO A 197 11.65 -5.69 3.28
CA PRO A 197 11.84 -6.54 4.44
C PRO A 197 11.19 -7.93 4.27
N ALA A 198 11.95 -8.99 4.56
CA ALA A 198 11.45 -10.37 4.47
C ALA A 198 10.30 -10.65 5.48
N THR A 199 10.34 -9.99 6.64
CA THR A 199 9.28 -10.07 7.64
C THR A 199 8.30 -8.92 7.45
N PRO A 200 6.99 -9.19 7.21
CA PRO A 200 5.99 -8.15 7.14
C PRO A 200 5.92 -7.33 8.43
N THR A 201 5.72 -6.01 8.32
CA THR A 201 5.55 -5.15 9.49
C THR A 201 4.28 -5.52 10.27
N ILE A 202 3.22 -5.89 9.56
CA ILE A 202 2.00 -6.44 10.16
C ILE A 202 1.57 -7.72 9.45
N THR A 203 1.07 -8.66 10.24
CA THR A 203 0.28 -9.82 9.81
C THR A 203 -0.94 -9.89 10.73
N ARG A 204 -2.14 -9.90 10.15
CA ARG A 204 -3.42 -9.87 10.87
C ARG A 204 -4.41 -10.82 10.21
N THR A 205 -5.40 -11.26 10.97
CA THR A 205 -6.54 -12.03 10.43
C THR A 205 -7.84 -11.34 10.78
N ASP A 206 -8.84 -11.49 9.92
CA ASP A 206 -10.21 -11.03 10.16
C ASP A 206 -11.20 -11.94 9.41
N SER A 207 -12.38 -12.15 10.00
CA SER A 207 -13.41 -13.07 9.50
C SER A 207 -14.77 -12.40 9.34
N SER A 208 -14.81 -11.07 9.20
CA SER A 208 -16.06 -10.33 8.96
C SER A 208 -16.74 -10.85 7.70
N ALA A 209 -17.98 -11.33 7.82
CA ALA A 209 -18.64 -12.19 6.84
C ALA A 209 -18.76 -11.54 5.45
N GLU A 210 -19.06 -10.25 5.43
CA GLU A 210 -19.28 -9.38 4.28
C GLU A 210 -18.01 -9.20 3.44
N LEU A 211 -16.85 -9.48 4.03
CA LEU A 211 -15.55 -9.39 3.39
C LEU A 211 -14.98 -10.76 3.00
N GLN A 212 -15.71 -11.85 3.23
CA GLN A 212 -15.29 -13.21 2.89
C GLN A 212 -15.69 -13.63 1.46
N VAL A 213 -15.63 -12.69 0.52
CA VAL A 213 -15.94 -12.89 -0.90
C VAL A 213 -14.88 -12.20 -1.76
N THR A 214 -14.93 -12.38 -3.08
CA THR A 214 -14.05 -11.68 -4.00
C THR A 214 -14.31 -10.18 -4.01
N GLY A 215 -13.27 -9.36 -4.20
CA GLY A 215 -13.40 -7.92 -4.27
C GLY A 215 -12.32 -7.25 -5.12
N SER A 216 -12.45 -5.94 -5.27
CA SER A 216 -11.54 -5.10 -6.05
C SER A 216 -10.39 -4.54 -5.22
N VAL A 217 -9.38 -4.02 -5.92
CA VAL A 217 -8.24 -3.30 -5.33
C VAL A 217 -8.36 -1.80 -5.57
N GLY A 218 -7.67 -0.99 -4.76
CA GLY A 218 -7.77 0.46 -4.89
C GLY A 218 -6.83 1.26 -4.01
N LEU A 219 -6.80 2.57 -4.25
CA LEU A 219 -5.97 3.55 -3.55
C LEU A 219 -6.85 4.67 -3.03
N THR A 220 -6.61 5.09 -1.80
CA THR A 220 -7.30 6.24 -1.20
C THR A 220 -6.34 7.00 -0.31
N VAL A 221 -6.43 8.32 -0.30
CA VAL A 221 -5.66 9.16 0.61
C VAL A 221 -6.58 10.02 1.44
N HIS A 222 -6.18 10.29 2.67
CA HIS A 222 -6.96 11.07 3.61
C HIS A 222 -6.05 11.94 4.46
N ARG A 223 -6.40 13.22 4.54
CA ARG A 223 -5.83 14.15 5.50
C ARG A 223 -6.82 14.24 6.66
N PRO A 224 -6.63 13.53 7.78
CA PRO A 224 -7.53 13.62 8.93
C PRO A 224 -7.73 15.07 9.37
N GLY A 225 -8.97 15.39 9.75
CA GLY A 225 -9.22 16.56 10.58
C GLY A 225 -8.50 16.41 11.93
N THR A 226 -8.35 17.49 12.69
CA THR A 226 -8.03 17.36 14.10
C THR A 226 -9.21 16.67 14.78
N SER A 227 -9.17 15.34 14.90
CA SER A 227 -10.19 14.61 15.64
C SER A 227 -9.87 14.73 17.12
N THR A 228 -10.76 15.42 17.85
CA THR A 228 -10.92 15.25 19.29
C THR A 228 -11.29 13.78 19.50
N GLU A 229 -10.32 12.95 19.85
CA GLU A 229 -10.60 11.58 20.19
C GLU A 229 -11.54 11.57 21.40
N ARG A 230 -12.73 11.00 21.21
CA ARG A 230 -13.69 10.79 22.29
C ARG A 230 -13.05 9.77 23.23
N ARG A 231 -12.52 10.25 24.37
CA ARG A 231 -12.09 9.37 25.46
C ARG A 231 -13.18 8.33 25.74
N PRO A 232 -12.85 7.03 25.92
CA PRO A 232 -13.83 6.08 26.43
C PRO A 232 -14.39 6.61 27.76
N SER A 233 -15.71 6.54 27.90
CA SER A 233 -16.44 7.11 29.03
C SER A 233 -16.05 6.42 30.34
N GLY A 234 -15.11 7.01 31.07
CA GLY A 234 -14.94 6.82 32.50
C GLY A 234 -15.74 7.87 33.26
N SER A 235 -16.55 7.41 34.22
CA SER A 235 -17.56 8.12 35.03
C SER A 235 -17.21 9.53 35.57
N PRO A 236 -18.24 10.35 35.90
CA PRO A 236 -18.06 11.76 36.22
C PRO A 236 -17.65 11.99 37.67
N GLY A 237 -16.61 12.81 37.86
CA GLY A 237 -16.24 13.40 39.14
C GLY A 237 -14.93 14.14 38.94
N SER A 238 -14.88 15.46 38.89
CA SER A 238 -15.14 16.31 40.04
C SER A 238 -15.08 17.78 39.61
N ARG A 239 -15.86 18.61 40.31
CA ARG A 239 -16.02 20.05 40.12
C ARG A 239 -14.69 20.80 40.23
N LEU A 240 -14.47 21.80 39.39
CA LEU A 240 -13.71 23.00 39.76
C LEU A 240 -14.32 24.25 39.09
N ARG A 241 -14.28 25.32 39.87
CA ARG A 241 -15.12 26.52 39.82
C ARG A 241 -14.69 27.50 38.72
N ARG A 242 -15.64 28.38 38.36
CA ARG A 242 -15.52 29.52 37.44
C ARG A 242 -14.37 30.48 37.82
N SER A 243 -13.75 31.09 36.80
CA SER A 243 -13.58 32.55 36.69
C SER A 243 -13.40 32.98 35.22
N PRO A 244 -13.80 34.21 34.82
CA PRO A 244 -14.01 34.58 33.42
C PRO A 244 -13.08 35.72 32.96
N GLU A 245 -12.17 35.52 32.01
CA GLU A 245 -11.43 36.65 31.41
C GLU A 245 -11.19 36.51 29.89
N ARG A 246 -11.90 37.39 29.17
CA ARG A 246 -11.47 38.21 28.00
C ARG A 246 -10.97 37.52 26.71
N TRP A 247 -11.82 37.65 25.69
CA TRP A 247 -11.49 37.62 24.26
C TRP A 247 -10.55 38.76 23.85
N ARG A 248 -9.49 38.46 23.08
CA ARG A 248 -9.28 38.90 21.67
C ARG A 248 -7.86 38.56 21.22
N GLY A 249 -7.75 37.80 20.13
CA GLY A 249 -6.50 37.54 19.43
C GLY A 249 -6.79 36.75 18.15
N ARG A 250 -7.11 37.47 17.08
CA ARG A 250 -7.36 36.92 15.74
C ARG A 250 -6.01 36.40 15.22
N PHE A 251 -5.72 35.12 15.40
CA PHE A 251 -4.67 34.45 14.64
C PHE A 251 -5.29 34.00 13.32
N GLY A 252 -4.97 34.72 12.24
CA GLY A 252 -5.14 34.19 10.90
C GLY A 252 -4.37 32.87 10.83
N ARG A 253 -5.08 31.76 10.60
CA ARG A 253 -4.43 30.49 10.31
C ARG A 253 -3.62 30.70 9.02
N PRO A 254 -2.32 30.36 8.98
CA PRO A 254 -1.63 30.30 7.71
C PRO A 254 -2.40 29.32 6.82
N SER A 255 -2.75 29.76 5.62
CA SER A 255 -3.29 28.88 4.58
C SER A 255 -2.33 27.70 4.45
N ALA A 256 -2.75 26.52 4.88
CA ALA A 256 -1.93 25.34 4.69
C ALA A 256 -1.77 25.14 3.18
N CYS A 257 -0.54 25.02 2.70
CA CYS A 257 -0.30 24.64 1.33
C CYS A 257 -1.04 23.32 1.04
N PRO A 258 -1.64 23.15 -0.14
CA PRO A 258 -2.28 21.89 -0.51
C PRO A 258 -1.23 20.77 -0.44
N GLU A 259 -1.61 19.66 0.19
CA GLU A 259 -0.78 18.46 0.26
C GLU A 259 -1.21 17.54 -0.89
N GLY A 260 -0.24 17.08 -1.69
CA GLY A 260 -0.46 16.12 -2.76
C GLY A 260 0.20 14.80 -2.43
N VAL A 261 -0.48 13.70 -2.74
CA VAL A 261 0.10 12.36 -2.76
C VAL A 261 0.28 11.95 -4.21
N ARG A 262 1.51 11.61 -4.60
CA ARG A 262 1.82 11.10 -5.93
C ARG A 262 2.09 9.61 -5.87
N PHE A 263 1.40 8.85 -6.69
CA PHE A 263 1.65 7.42 -6.89
C PHE A 263 2.41 7.21 -8.20
N THR A 264 3.44 6.38 -8.17
CA THR A 264 4.21 6.01 -9.35
C THR A 264 4.10 4.51 -9.59
N ALA A 265 4.47 4.09 -10.80
CA ALA A 265 4.67 2.68 -11.09
C ALA A 265 5.63 2.07 -10.06
N HIS A 266 5.31 0.87 -9.58
CA HIS A 266 6.28 0.04 -8.86
C HIS A 266 7.04 -0.78 -9.91
N PRO A 267 8.38 -0.83 -9.88
CA PRO A 267 9.12 -1.69 -10.80
C PRO A 267 8.72 -3.15 -10.57
N LEU A 268 8.43 -3.88 -11.66
CA LEU A 268 8.04 -5.29 -11.61
C LEU A 268 9.18 -6.20 -11.15
#